data_AF-A0A1F4CP82-F1
#
_entry.id   AF-A0A1F4CP82-F1
#
_cell.length_a   1.000
_cell.length_b   1.000
_cell.length_c   1.000
_cell.angle_alpha   90.00
_cell.angle_beta   90.00
_cell.angle_gamma   90.00
#
_symmetry.space_group_name_H-M   'P 1'
#
loop_
_entity.id
_entity.type
_entity.pdbx_description
1 polymer ?
#
loop_
_entity_poly.entity_id
_entity_poly.type
_entity_poly.pdbx_seq_one_letter_code
_entity_poly.pdbx_strand_id
1 'polypeptide(L)'
;MVPNLGFDAYSPREIAERVQGLCVAKSETPLLSLAMLGMLAGAFIGLGSMFYVVVVSDPTLGFAASRVAGGVAFSLGLILVVVAGAELFTGNNLLAMAWAHGCLSTRDVLHNWTAVCAANFAGAVGLASLVFLSGHAEMNGGAVGRTYLAIAAAKSELPFWTAFFRGVMCNVLVCMAIWMTLAGRSVVDKIVAIVMPISAFVAAGFEHSIANMYFLPLGM
;
A
#
# COMPACT_ATOMS: atom_id res chain seq x y z
N MET A 1 18.79 -14.30 28.24
CA MET A 1 17.35 -14.18 28.47
C MET A 1 17.05 -12.69 28.51
N VAL A 2 16.49 -12.14 27.43
CA VAL A 2 16.18 -10.69 27.36
C VAL A 2 15.04 -10.43 28.35
N PRO A 3 15.13 -9.43 29.24
CA PRO A 3 14.07 -9.16 30.20
C PRO A 3 12.77 -8.87 29.46
N ASN A 4 11.68 -9.49 29.91
CA ASN A 4 10.33 -9.20 29.46
C ASN A 4 10.00 -7.77 29.97
N LEU A 5 10.39 -6.74 29.20
CA LEU A 5 9.91 -5.38 29.38
C LEU A 5 8.39 -5.47 29.24
N GLY A 6 7.67 -5.26 30.34
CA GLY A 6 6.22 -5.48 30.49
C GLY A 6 5.35 -4.61 29.57
N PHE A 7 5.48 -4.81 28.27
CA PHE A 7 4.59 -4.35 27.24
C PHE A 7 3.97 -5.60 26.63
N ASP A 8 2.65 -5.65 26.57
CA ASP A 8 1.94 -6.78 25.97
C ASP A 8 2.37 -6.97 24.49
N ALA A 9 2.92 -5.96 23.81
CA ALA A 9 3.40 -6.08 22.42
C ALA A 9 4.50 -7.14 22.21
N TYR A 10 4.48 -7.82 21.06
CA TYR A 10 5.50 -8.80 20.70
C TYR A 10 6.88 -8.15 20.54
N SER A 11 7.91 -8.85 21.00
CA SER A 11 9.31 -8.46 20.80
C SER A 11 9.70 -8.52 19.32
N PRO A 12 10.73 -7.77 18.88
CA PRO A 12 11.21 -7.83 17.50
C PRO A 12 11.56 -9.23 17.01
N ARG A 13 12.05 -10.10 17.91
CA ARG A 13 12.33 -11.50 17.59
C ARG A 13 11.07 -12.30 17.29
N GLU A 14 10.05 -12.18 18.13
CA GLU A 14 8.77 -12.86 17.92
C GLU A 14 8.08 -12.37 16.64
N ILE A 15 8.22 -11.08 16.31
CA ILE A 15 7.72 -10.55 15.04
C ILE A 15 8.47 -11.18 13.87
N ALA A 16 9.79 -11.31 13.92
CA ALA A 16 10.58 -11.94 12.86
C ALA A 16 10.13 -13.39 12.59
N GLU A 17 9.93 -14.18 13.65
CA GLU A 17 9.45 -15.56 13.57
C GLU A 17 8.03 -15.63 12.95
N ARG A 18 7.15 -14.69 13.30
CA ARG A 18 5.81 -14.57 12.70
C ARG A 18 5.84 -14.19 11.23
N VAL A 19 6.68 -13.22 10.86
CA VAL A 19 6.81 -12.82 9.45
C VAL A 19 7.29 -13.99 8.62
N GLN A 20 8.26 -14.76 9.11
CA GLN A 20 8.74 -15.96 8.43
C GLN A 20 7.61 -16.97 8.20
N GLY A 21 6.81 -17.29 9.22
CA GLY A 21 5.66 -18.19 9.09
C GLY A 21 4.60 -17.68 8.10
N LEU A 22 4.29 -16.38 8.13
CA LEU A 22 3.39 -15.74 7.18
C LEU A 22 3.92 -15.80 5.74
N CYS A 23 5.22 -15.62 5.55
CA CYS A 23 5.85 -15.69 4.23
C CYS A 23 5.77 -17.08 3.62
N VAL A 24 5.99 -18.12 4.43
CA VAL A 24 5.84 -19.52 3.98
C VAL A 24 4.39 -19.80 3.58
N ALA A 25 3.42 -19.45 4.43
CA ALA A 25 1.99 -19.62 4.13
C ALA A 25 1.55 -18.88 2.85
N LYS A 26 2.06 -17.65 2.64
CA LYS A 26 1.80 -16.86 1.43
C LYS A 26 2.37 -17.51 0.16
N SER A 27 3.50 -18.21 0.26
CA SER A 27 4.10 -18.91 -0.90
C SER A 27 3.29 -20.13 -1.34
N GLU A 28 2.57 -20.75 -0.41
CA GLU A 28 1.74 -21.95 -0.65
C GLU A 28 0.30 -21.62 -1.05
N THR A 29 -0.06 -20.33 -1.08
CA THR A 29 -1.44 -19.90 -1.39
C THR A 29 -1.81 -20.27 -2.83
N PRO A 30 -2.95 -20.96 -3.05
CA PRO A 30 -3.41 -21.31 -4.40
C PRO A 30 -3.58 -20.08 -5.30
N LEU A 31 -3.23 -20.22 -6.57
CA LEU A 31 -3.20 -19.11 -7.54
C LEU A 31 -4.53 -18.34 -7.63
N LEU A 32 -5.67 -19.05 -7.57
CA LEU A 32 -6.99 -18.41 -7.61
C LEU A 32 -7.23 -17.53 -6.39
N SER A 33 -6.95 -18.03 -5.18
CA SER A 33 -7.06 -17.26 -3.94
C SER A 33 -6.10 -16.07 -3.95
N LEU A 34 -4.85 -16.28 -4.38
CA LEU A 34 -3.84 -15.24 -4.51
C LEU A 34 -4.29 -14.15 -5.48
N ALA A 35 -4.87 -14.52 -6.62
CA ALA A 35 -5.39 -13.58 -7.61
C ALA A 35 -6.60 -12.81 -7.09
N MET A 36 -7.57 -13.46 -6.45
CA MET A 36 -8.76 -12.78 -5.90
C MET A 36 -8.40 -11.81 -4.77
N LEU A 37 -7.57 -12.25 -3.82
CA LEU A 37 -7.06 -11.40 -2.74
C LEU A 37 -6.17 -10.28 -3.28
N GLY A 38 -5.40 -10.55 -4.34
CA GLY A 38 -4.60 -9.54 -5.04
C GLY A 38 -5.45 -8.48 -5.71
N MET A 39 -6.53 -8.85 -6.40
CA MET A 39 -7.45 -7.88 -6.99
C MET A 39 -8.11 -7.00 -5.90
N LEU A 40 -8.54 -7.60 -4.79
CA LEU A 40 -9.08 -6.85 -3.66
C LEU A 40 -8.05 -5.86 -3.10
N ALA A 41 -6.79 -6.25 -2.94
CA ALA A 41 -5.75 -5.35 -2.46
C ALA A 41 -5.51 -4.16 -3.41
N GLY A 42 -5.51 -4.41 -4.72
CA GLY A 42 -5.43 -3.34 -5.73
C GLY A 42 -6.58 -2.34 -5.62
N ALA A 43 -7.81 -2.84 -5.50
CA ALA A 43 -8.99 -2.01 -5.28
C ALA A 43 -8.91 -1.24 -3.94
N PHE A 44 -8.49 -1.86 -2.85
CA PHE A 44 -8.36 -1.19 -1.56
C PHE A 44 -7.35 -0.04 -1.59
N ILE A 45 -6.18 -0.22 -2.21
CA ILE A 45 -5.23 0.87 -2.43
C ILE A 45 -5.85 1.98 -3.30
N GLY A 46 -6.64 1.63 -4.31
CA GLY A 46 -7.38 2.60 -5.11
C GLY A 46 -8.45 3.36 -4.30
N LEU A 47 -9.14 2.74 -3.34
CA LEU A 47 -10.07 3.44 -2.44
C LEU A 47 -9.36 4.44 -1.52
N GLY A 48 -8.19 4.06 -0.99
CA GLY A 48 -7.33 5.01 -0.25
C GLY A 48 -6.86 6.16 -1.13
N SER A 49 -6.49 5.86 -2.38
CA SER A 49 -6.09 6.86 -3.38
C SER A 49 -7.23 7.81 -3.74
N MET A 50 -8.45 7.30 -3.89
CA MET A 50 -9.66 8.09 -4.11
C MET A 50 -9.90 9.06 -2.97
N PHE A 51 -9.83 8.58 -1.72
CA PHE A 51 -10.01 9.43 -0.54
C PHE A 51 -8.91 10.48 -0.41
N TYR A 52 -7.66 10.12 -0.73
CA TYR A 52 -6.55 11.07 -0.82
C TYR A 52 -6.85 12.22 -1.78
N VAL A 53 -7.38 11.94 -2.99
CA VAL A 53 -7.66 13.00 -3.97
C VAL A 53 -8.73 13.97 -3.49
N VAL A 54 -9.77 13.49 -2.80
CA VAL A 54 -10.79 14.36 -2.21
C VAL A 54 -10.13 15.41 -1.31
N VAL A 55 -9.21 15.00 -0.44
CA VAL A 55 -8.52 15.91 0.49
C VAL A 55 -7.60 16.88 -0.24
N VAL A 56 -6.73 16.38 -1.13
CA VAL A 56 -5.71 17.24 -1.77
C VAL A 56 -6.26 18.09 -2.91
N SER A 57 -7.50 17.83 -3.36
CA SER A 57 -8.22 18.68 -4.32
C SER A 57 -8.75 19.98 -3.70
N ASP A 58 -8.68 20.14 -2.37
CA ASP A 58 -9.09 21.35 -1.68
C ASP A 58 -7.98 22.42 -1.76
N PRO A 59 -8.20 23.54 -2.47
CA PRO A 59 -7.21 24.60 -2.61
C PRO A 59 -7.02 25.43 -1.32
N THR A 60 -7.90 25.28 -0.33
CA THR A 60 -7.83 26.04 0.92
C THR A 60 -6.80 25.47 1.91
N LEU A 61 -6.36 24.23 1.71
CA LEU A 61 -5.35 23.60 2.54
C LEU A 61 -3.93 24.02 2.13
N GLY A 62 -3.14 24.52 3.08
CA GLY A 62 -1.72 24.77 2.86
C GLY A 62 -0.93 23.50 2.55
N PHE A 63 0.24 23.64 1.92
CA PHE A 63 1.05 22.52 1.41
C PHE A 63 1.25 21.38 2.42
N ALA A 64 1.76 21.67 3.61
CA ALA A 64 2.03 20.66 4.63
C ALA A 64 0.75 20.01 5.16
N ALA A 65 -0.31 20.80 5.39
CA ALA A 65 -1.59 20.31 5.89
C ALA A 65 -2.27 19.38 4.87
N SER A 66 -2.32 19.79 3.60
CA SER A 66 -2.86 18.97 2.49
C SER A 66 -2.13 17.63 2.38
N ARG A 67 -0.79 17.65 2.45
CA ARG A 67 0.05 16.45 2.36
C ARG A 67 -0.17 15.47 3.52
N VAL A 68 -0.22 15.96 4.76
CA VAL A 68 -0.44 15.11 5.94
C VAL A 68 -1.88 14.60 6.00
N ALA A 69 -2.88 15.46 5.79
CA ALA A 69 -4.29 15.07 5.79
C ALA A 69 -4.59 14.07 4.66
N GLY A 70 -4.06 14.33 3.46
CA GLY A 70 -4.11 13.40 2.35
C GLY A 70 -3.44 12.07 2.69
N GLY A 71 -2.26 12.09 3.33
CA GLY A 71 -1.57 10.88 3.77
C GLY A 71 -2.36 10.04 4.78
N VAL A 72 -3.05 10.69 5.73
CA VAL A 72 -3.96 10.01 6.65
C VAL A 72 -5.14 9.40 5.90
N ALA A 73 -5.76 10.14 4.97
CA ALA A 73 -6.83 9.61 4.12
C ALA A 73 -6.38 8.41 3.28
N PHE A 74 -5.17 8.47 2.70
CA PHE A 74 -4.58 7.39 1.91
C PHE A 74 -4.38 6.10 2.72
N SER A 75 -4.10 6.23 4.03
CA SER A 75 -3.88 5.08 4.92
C SER A 75 -5.05 4.09 4.99
N LEU A 76 -6.26 4.55 4.65
CA LEU A 76 -7.44 3.70 4.47
C LEU A 76 -7.13 2.49 3.59
N GLY A 77 -6.38 2.67 2.50
CA GLY A 77 -6.07 1.59 1.57
C GLY A 77 -5.31 0.45 2.24
N LEU A 78 -4.24 0.74 2.97
CA LEU A 78 -3.47 -0.30 3.66
C LEU A 78 -4.23 -0.87 4.88
N ILE A 79 -5.05 -0.06 5.55
CA ILE A 79 -5.93 -0.54 6.63
C ILE A 79 -6.86 -1.63 6.08
N LEU A 80 -7.53 -1.38 4.96
CA LEU A 80 -8.42 -2.35 4.34
C LEU A 80 -7.66 -3.63 3.93
N VAL A 81 -6.48 -3.49 3.32
CA VAL A 81 -5.62 -4.63 2.95
C VAL A 81 -5.30 -5.50 4.16
N VAL A 82 -4.81 -4.89 5.25
CA VAL A 82 -4.33 -5.63 6.43
C VAL A 82 -5.47 -6.22 7.25
N VAL A 83 -6.60 -5.50 7.38
CA VAL A 83 -7.74 -5.96 8.17
C VAL A 83 -8.54 -7.03 7.43
N ALA A 84 -8.72 -6.88 6.11
CA ALA A 84 -9.43 -7.87 5.29
C ALA A 84 -8.55 -9.07 4.87
N GLY A 85 -7.23 -9.00 5.09
CA GLY A 85 -6.29 -10.07 4.74
C GLY A 85 -6.04 -10.18 3.24
N ALA A 86 -6.05 -9.06 2.52
CA ALA A 86 -5.79 -9.04 1.08
C ALA A 86 -4.28 -9.14 0.77
N GLU A 87 -3.95 -9.56 -0.46
CA GLU A 87 -2.57 -9.82 -0.87
C GLU A 87 -2.00 -8.63 -1.65
N LEU A 88 -1.11 -7.86 -1.02
CA LEU A 88 -0.53 -6.65 -1.60
C LEU A 88 0.94 -6.86 -1.96
N PHE A 89 1.31 -6.55 -3.21
CA PHE A 89 2.67 -6.73 -3.74
C PHE A 89 3.74 -6.03 -2.89
N THR A 90 3.53 -4.76 -2.54
CA THR A 90 4.48 -3.97 -1.75
C THR A 90 4.69 -4.53 -0.35
N GLY A 91 3.64 -5.10 0.26
CA GLY A 91 3.74 -5.85 1.51
C GLY A 91 4.45 -7.20 1.34
N ASN A 92 4.17 -7.92 0.24
CA ASN A 92 4.79 -9.21 -0.08
C ASN A 92 6.27 -9.11 -0.45
N ASN A 93 6.85 -7.91 -0.57
CA ASN A 93 8.30 -7.75 -0.62
C ASN A 93 8.98 -8.25 0.66
N LEU A 94 8.27 -8.38 1.79
CA LEU A 94 8.76 -9.05 2.99
C LEU A 94 9.09 -10.54 2.80
N LEU A 95 8.59 -11.19 1.73
CA LEU A 95 8.99 -12.56 1.34
C LEU A 95 10.51 -12.68 1.15
N ALA A 96 11.18 -11.58 0.81
CA ALA A 96 12.64 -11.52 0.71
C ALA A 96 13.34 -11.90 2.03
N MET A 97 12.71 -11.68 3.20
CA MET A 97 13.28 -12.11 4.48
C MET A 97 13.24 -13.63 4.62
N ALA A 98 12.13 -14.30 4.30
CA ALA A 98 12.04 -15.75 4.35
C ALA A 98 12.93 -16.42 3.30
N TRP A 99 13.09 -15.80 2.13
CA TRP A 99 14.08 -16.19 1.13
C TRP A 99 15.53 -16.08 1.66
N ALA A 100 15.89 -14.96 2.31
CA ALA A 100 17.21 -14.77 2.89
C ALA A 100 17.53 -15.77 4.02
N HIS A 101 16.51 -16.28 4.72
CA HIS A 101 16.63 -17.35 5.71
C HIS A 101 16.65 -18.77 5.10
N GLY A 102 16.56 -18.90 3.76
CA GLY A 102 16.56 -20.18 3.07
C GLY A 102 15.24 -20.96 3.15
N CYS A 103 14.15 -20.32 3.55
CA CYS A 103 12.84 -20.96 3.67
C CYS A 103 12.04 -20.97 2.37
N LEU A 104 12.35 -20.06 1.45
CA LEU A 104 11.70 -19.94 0.15
C LEU A 104 12.74 -20.00 -0.97
N SER A 105 12.39 -20.60 -2.09
CA SER A 105 13.23 -20.52 -3.29
C SER A 105 13.02 -19.18 -4.00
N THR A 106 13.99 -18.78 -4.82
CA THR A 106 13.84 -17.59 -5.69
C THR A 106 12.63 -17.71 -6.62
N ARG A 107 12.29 -18.93 -7.04
CA ARG A 107 11.11 -19.20 -7.87
C ARG A 107 9.82 -18.86 -7.13
N ASP A 108 9.71 -19.24 -5.85
CA ASP A 108 8.50 -19.00 -5.04
C ASP A 108 8.27 -17.50 -4.86
N VAL A 109 9.34 -16.75 -4.57
CA VAL A 109 9.30 -15.29 -4.43
C VAL A 109 8.86 -14.63 -5.74
N LEU A 110 9.53 -14.94 -6.85
CA LEU A 110 9.22 -14.33 -8.14
C LEU A 110 7.80 -14.67 -8.59
N HIS A 111 7.37 -15.93 -8.45
CA HIS A 111 6.01 -16.35 -8.79
C HIS A 111 4.96 -15.55 -8.01
N ASN A 112 5.13 -15.44 -6.68
CA ASN A 112 4.21 -14.66 -5.85
C ASN A 112 4.20 -13.19 -6.27
N TRP A 113 5.37 -12.57 -6.41
CA TRP A 113 5.51 -11.16 -6.79
C TRP A 113 4.85 -10.87 -8.13
N THR A 114 5.09 -11.69 -9.16
CA THR A 114 4.47 -11.49 -10.48
C THR A 114 2.95 -11.67 -10.44
N ALA A 115 2.46 -12.72 -9.77
CA ALA A 115 1.04 -13.01 -9.70
C ALA A 115 0.26 -11.93 -8.93
N VAL A 116 0.77 -11.53 -7.77
CA VAL A 116 0.13 -10.51 -6.92
C VAL A 116 0.20 -9.14 -7.58
N CYS A 117 1.33 -8.78 -8.19
CA CYS A 117 1.46 -7.50 -8.90
C CYS A 117 0.45 -7.38 -10.05
N ALA A 118 0.30 -8.44 -10.86
CA ALA A 118 -0.69 -8.48 -11.95
C ALA A 118 -2.14 -8.42 -11.42
N ALA A 119 -2.44 -9.14 -10.34
CA ALA A 119 -3.75 -9.11 -9.71
C ALA A 119 -4.06 -7.73 -9.10
N ASN A 120 -3.10 -7.12 -8.41
CA ASN A 120 -3.22 -5.76 -7.87
C ASN A 120 -3.49 -4.75 -8.99
N PHE A 121 -2.79 -4.87 -10.13
CA PHE A 121 -3.04 -4.03 -11.31
C PHE A 121 -4.48 -4.17 -11.81
N ALA A 122 -4.98 -5.40 -12.00
CA ALA A 122 -6.35 -5.64 -12.45
C ALA A 122 -7.39 -5.05 -11.47
N GLY A 123 -7.17 -5.21 -10.18
CA GLY A 123 -8.03 -4.61 -9.14
C GLY A 123 -8.02 -3.09 -9.14
N ALA A 124 -6.84 -2.49 -9.26
CA ALA A 124 -6.66 -1.03 -9.30
C ALA A 124 -7.33 -0.42 -10.54
N VAL A 125 -7.14 -0.99 -11.72
CA VAL A 125 -7.78 -0.57 -12.98
C VAL A 125 -9.30 -0.77 -12.93
N GLY A 126 -9.75 -1.91 -12.38
CA GLY A 126 -11.17 -2.20 -12.23
C GLY A 126 -11.86 -1.15 -11.34
N LEU A 127 -11.24 -0.79 -10.22
CA LEU A 127 -11.77 0.28 -9.38
C LEU A 127 -11.68 1.66 -10.04
N ALA A 128 -10.56 1.99 -10.70
CA ALA A 128 -10.42 3.23 -11.46
C ALA A 128 -11.57 3.40 -12.46
N SER A 129 -11.91 2.33 -13.19
CA SER A 129 -13.03 2.33 -14.14
C SER A 129 -14.37 2.61 -13.46
N LEU A 130 -14.64 1.97 -12.31
CA LEU A 130 -15.87 2.22 -11.54
C LEU A 130 -15.96 3.66 -11.02
N VAL A 131 -14.84 4.21 -10.53
CA VAL A 131 -14.77 5.60 -10.03
C VAL A 131 -14.91 6.61 -11.16
N PHE A 132 -14.36 6.33 -12.33
CA PHE A 132 -14.55 7.16 -13.52
C PHE A 132 -16.04 7.20 -13.93
N LEU A 133 -16.65 6.01 -14.05
CA LEU A 133 -18.06 5.87 -14.44
C LEU A 133 -19.05 6.43 -13.42
N SER A 134 -18.65 6.61 -12.16
CA SER A 134 -19.51 7.18 -11.12
C SER A 134 -19.65 8.71 -11.20
N GLY A 135 -18.90 9.39 -12.07
CA GLY A 135 -18.86 10.85 -12.14
C GLY A 135 -18.05 11.50 -11.02
N HIS A 136 -17.25 10.73 -10.28
CA HIS A 136 -16.46 11.22 -9.14
C HIS A 136 -15.56 12.42 -9.50
N ALA A 137 -15.04 12.47 -10.73
CA ALA A 137 -14.19 13.55 -11.21
C ALA A 137 -14.88 14.93 -11.24
N GLU A 138 -16.21 14.99 -11.30
CA GLU A 138 -17.00 16.22 -11.36
C GLU A 138 -17.14 16.92 -9.99
N MET A 139 -16.80 16.22 -8.90
CA MET A 139 -16.89 16.75 -7.55
C MET A 139 -16.06 18.04 -7.37
N ASN A 140 -16.54 18.90 -6.47
CA ASN A 140 -15.92 20.19 -6.16
C ASN A 140 -15.71 21.06 -7.41
N GLY A 141 -16.72 21.14 -8.28
CA GLY A 141 -16.65 21.90 -9.55
C GLY A 141 -15.55 21.38 -10.49
N GLY A 142 -15.37 20.06 -10.54
CA GLY A 142 -14.33 19.39 -11.32
C GLY A 142 -12.91 19.50 -10.76
N ALA A 143 -12.72 20.04 -9.54
CA ALA A 143 -11.38 20.14 -8.94
C ALA A 143 -10.76 18.76 -8.68
N VAL A 144 -11.59 17.78 -8.32
CA VAL A 144 -11.17 16.38 -8.14
C VAL A 144 -10.61 15.82 -9.46
N GLY A 145 -11.33 15.97 -10.57
CA GLY A 145 -10.86 15.54 -11.90
C GLY A 145 -9.55 16.21 -12.32
N ARG A 146 -9.45 17.54 -12.18
CA ARG A 146 -8.20 18.28 -12.46
C ARG A 146 -7.03 17.78 -11.61
N THR A 147 -7.29 17.39 -10.36
CA THR A 147 -6.29 16.86 -9.45
C THR A 147 -5.80 15.48 -9.90
N TYR A 148 -6.69 14.60 -10.37
CA TYR A 148 -6.30 13.32 -10.98
C TYR A 148 -5.37 13.52 -12.18
N LEU A 149 -5.76 14.41 -13.11
CA LEU A 149 -4.95 14.72 -14.30
C LEU A 149 -3.55 15.25 -13.90
N ALA A 150 -3.49 16.18 -12.95
CA ALA A 150 -2.23 16.73 -12.47
C ALA A 150 -1.33 15.68 -11.80
N ILE A 151 -1.91 14.76 -11.00
CA ILE A 151 -1.17 13.66 -10.39
C ILE A 151 -0.63 12.70 -11.46
N ALA A 152 -1.45 12.31 -12.43
CA ALA A 152 -1.05 11.39 -13.49
C ALA A 152 0.06 11.99 -14.38
N ALA A 153 -0.06 13.25 -14.77
CA ALA A 153 0.97 13.97 -15.52
C ALA A 153 2.29 14.03 -14.74
N ALA A 154 2.25 14.50 -13.50
CA ALA A 154 3.46 14.63 -12.67
C ALA A 154 4.17 13.30 -12.45
N LYS A 155 3.42 12.19 -12.33
CA LYS A 155 3.99 10.84 -12.18
C LYS A 155 4.58 10.30 -13.47
N SER A 156 3.96 10.58 -14.61
CA SER A 156 4.40 10.12 -15.93
C SER A 156 5.70 10.79 -16.38
N GLU A 157 5.98 12.00 -15.87
CA GLU A 157 7.18 12.78 -16.21
C GLU A 157 8.36 12.54 -15.26
N LEU A 158 8.22 11.67 -14.26
CA LEU A 158 9.30 11.43 -13.28
C LEU A 158 10.53 10.80 -13.94
N PRO A 159 11.75 11.36 -13.74
CA PRO A 159 12.98 10.71 -14.15
C PRO A 159 13.13 9.34 -13.48
N PHE A 160 13.64 8.37 -14.22
CA PHE A 160 13.76 6.97 -13.76
C PHE A 160 14.42 6.85 -12.38
N TRP A 161 15.58 7.47 -12.18
CA TRP A 161 16.29 7.37 -10.89
C TRP A 161 15.54 8.04 -9.74
N THR A 162 14.87 9.16 -10.00
CA THR A 162 14.01 9.80 -9.00
C THR A 162 12.85 8.90 -8.62
N ALA A 163 12.17 8.29 -9.60
CA ALA A 163 11.10 7.32 -9.35
C ALA A 163 11.60 6.09 -8.58
N PHE A 164 12.79 5.57 -8.94
CA PHE A 164 13.41 4.43 -8.26
C PHE A 164 13.64 4.70 -6.77
N PHE A 165 14.35 5.78 -6.41
CA PHE A 165 14.62 6.08 -5.00
C PHE A 165 13.37 6.45 -4.21
N ARG A 166 12.40 7.13 -4.83
CA ARG A 166 11.08 7.37 -4.21
C ARG A 166 10.33 6.06 -3.97
N GLY A 167 10.44 5.09 -4.88
CA GLY A 167 9.88 3.75 -4.72
C GLY A 167 10.52 2.97 -3.58
N VAL A 168 11.85 3.00 -3.47
CA VAL A 168 12.59 2.36 -2.36
C VAL A 168 12.12 2.92 -1.02
N MET A 169 12.09 4.24 -0.87
CA MET A 169 11.69 4.89 0.39
C MET A 169 10.21 4.66 0.73
N CYS A 170 9.33 4.64 -0.28
CA CYS A 170 7.94 4.24 -0.08
C CYS A 170 7.86 2.83 0.50
N ASN A 171 8.56 1.87 -0.12
CA ASN A 171 8.43 0.48 0.27
C ASN A 171 9.10 0.16 1.61
N VAL A 172 10.14 0.90 2.02
CA VAL A 172 10.66 0.84 3.39
C VAL A 172 9.56 1.14 4.41
N LEU A 173 8.80 2.23 4.21
CA LEU A 173 7.72 2.62 5.11
C LEU A 173 6.53 1.65 5.07
N VAL A 174 6.17 1.12 3.89
CA VAL A 174 5.12 0.10 3.76
C VAL A 174 5.51 -1.19 4.49
N CYS A 175 6.72 -1.71 4.26
CA CYS A 175 7.20 -2.91 4.95
C CYS A 175 7.27 -2.71 6.47
N MET A 176 7.69 -1.53 6.93
CA MET A 176 7.68 -1.19 8.36
C MET A 176 6.27 -1.11 8.93
N ALA A 177 5.29 -0.56 8.19
CA ALA A 177 3.89 -0.57 8.62
C ALA A 177 3.37 -2.00 8.82
N ILE A 178 3.61 -2.89 7.84
CA ILE A 178 3.23 -4.31 7.96
C ILE A 178 3.94 -4.96 9.15
N TRP A 179 5.25 -4.74 9.32
CA TRP A 179 6.00 -5.26 10.47
C TRP A 179 5.39 -4.81 11.81
N MET A 180 5.09 -3.52 11.96
CA MET A 180 4.49 -2.96 13.18
C MET A 180 3.10 -3.54 13.44
N THR A 181 2.30 -3.83 12.41
CA THR A 181 0.97 -4.44 12.58
C THR A 181 1.02 -5.83 13.21
N LEU A 182 2.16 -6.52 13.12
CA LEU A 182 2.38 -7.85 13.70
C LEU A 182 2.81 -7.79 15.18
N ALA A 183 3.18 -6.61 15.68
CA ALA A 183 3.52 -6.38 17.08
C ALA A 183 2.26 -6.33 17.98
N GLY A 184 1.14 -5.90 17.42
CA GLY A 184 -0.16 -5.80 18.10
C GLY A 184 -1.01 -7.07 18.03
N ARG A 185 -2.15 -7.06 18.73
CA ARG A 185 -3.13 -8.15 18.75
C ARG A 185 -4.53 -7.73 18.29
N SER A 186 -4.84 -6.43 18.33
CA SER A 186 -6.16 -5.90 17.99
C SER A 186 -6.20 -5.26 16.60
N VAL A 187 -7.40 -5.09 16.04
CA VAL A 187 -7.61 -4.29 14.82
C VAL A 187 -7.19 -2.84 15.04
N VAL A 188 -7.39 -2.30 16.24
CA VAL A 188 -6.99 -0.92 16.59
C VAL A 188 -5.47 -0.77 16.53
N ASP A 189 -4.71 -1.74 17.04
CA ASP A 189 -3.24 -1.71 17.00
C ASP A 189 -2.73 -1.65 15.56
N LYS A 190 -3.36 -2.44 14.67
CA LYS A 190 -3.03 -2.47 13.24
C LYS A 190 -3.33 -1.12 12.59
N ILE A 191 -4.49 -0.52 12.86
CA ILE A 191 -4.86 0.80 12.32
C ILE A 191 -3.85 1.86 12.76
N VAL A 192 -3.56 1.95 14.06
CA VAL A 192 -2.63 2.94 14.61
C VAL A 192 -1.21 2.74 14.05
N ALA A 193 -0.76 1.49 13.91
CA ALA A 193 0.54 1.17 13.32
C ALA A 193 0.67 1.57 11.85
N ILE A 194 -0.44 1.57 11.09
CA ILE A 194 -0.46 1.89 9.66
C ILE A 194 -0.49 3.39 9.40
N VAL A 195 -1.28 4.17 10.14
CA VAL A 195 -1.58 5.57 9.78
C VAL A 195 -0.31 6.42 9.64
N MET A 196 0.63 6.34 10.59
CA MET A 196 1.81 7.21 10.61
C MET A 196 2.83 6.89 9.50
N PRO A 197 3.30 5.64 9.30
CA PRO A 197 4.22 5.34 8.20
C PRO A 197 3.64 5.65 6.83
N ILE A 198 2.34 5.41 6.64
CA ILE A 198 1.67 5.66 5.36
C ILE A 198 1.49 7.15 5.11
N SER A 199 1.04 7.90 6.12
CA SER A 199 0.96 9.36 6.01
C SER A 199 2.33 9.98 5.73
N ALA A 200 3.40 9.48 6.36
CA ALA A 200 4.76 9.96 6.16
C ALA A 200 5.25 9.78 4.71
N PHE A 201 5.05 8.61 4.08
CA PHE A 201 5.54 8.42 2.71
C PHE A 201 4.75 9.29 1.71
N VAL A 202 3.44 9.44 1.92
CA VAL A 202 2.58 10.27 1.06
C VAL A 202 2.97 11.74 1.20
N ALA A 203 3.16 12.21 2.45
CA ALA A 203 3.56 13.58 2.71
C ALA A 203 4.96 13.90 2.16
N ALA A 204 5.89 12.94 2.22
CA ALA A 204 7.22 13.04 1.63
C ALA A 204 7.23 12.95 0.09
N GLY A 205 6.11 12.62 -0.55
CA GLY A 205 6.02 12.49 -2.01
C GLY A 205 6.74 11.27 -2.57
N PHE A 206 6.80 10.19 -1.80
CA PHE A 206 7.32 8.90 -2.26
C PHE A 206 6.31 8.17 -3.16
N GLU A 207 6.80 7.23 -3.96
CA GLU A 207 6.05 6.63 -5.07
C GLU A 207 5.63 5.20 -4.74
N HIS A 208 4.33 4.93 -4.71
CA HIS A 208 3.76 3.61 -4.44
C HIS A 208 3.28 2.96 -5.73
N SER A 209 3.88 1.84 -6.12
CA SER A 209 3.63 1.16 -7.40
C SER A 209 2.14 0.89 -7.64
N ILE A 210 1.45 0.27 -6.67
CA ILE A 210 0.03 -0.10 -6.80
C ILE A 210 -0.90 1.12 -6.78
N ALA A 211 -0.49 2.23 -6.14
CA ALA A 211 -1.27 3.45 -6.19
C ALA A 211 -1.16 4.10 -7.56
N ASN A 212 0.02 4.05 -8.18
CA ASN A 212 0.24 4.53 -9.54
C ASN A 212 -0.54 3.70 -10.56
N MET A 213 -0.75 2.41 -10.31
CA MET A 213 -1.64 1.55 -11.11
C MET A 213 -3.12 1.96 -11.04
N TYR A 214 -3.52 2.75 -10.05
CA TYR A 214 -4.85 3.38 -9.97
C TYR A 214 -4.85 4.79 -10.58
N PHE A 215 -3.87 5.63 -10.22
CA PHE A 215 -3.82 7.02 -10.66
C PHE A 215 -3.64 7.18 -12.17
N LEU A 216 -2.74 6.38 -12.79
CA LEU A 216 -2.43 6.54 -14.20
C LEU A 216 -3.65 6.19 -15.09
N PRO A 217 -4.33 5.03 -14.92
CA PRO A 217 -5.51 4.74 -15.73
C PRO A 217 -6.70 5.69 -15.50
N LEU A 218 -6.83 6.27 -14.30
CA LEU A 218 -7.92 7.21 -14.00
C LEU A 218 -7.66 8.63 -14.51
N GLY A 219 -6.39 9.01 -14.63
CA GLY A 219 -5.96 10.34 -15.09
C GLY A 219 -5.56 10.41 -16.56
N MET A 220 -5.71 9.32 -17.32
CA MET A 220 -5.47 9.24 -18.78
C MET A 220 -6.79 9.03 -19.50
#